data_AF-A0A7V4UY61-F1
#
_entry.id   AF-A0A7V4UY61-F1
#
_cell.length_a   1.000
_cell.length_b   1.000
_cell.length_c   1.000
_cell.angle_alpha   90.00
_cell.angle_beta   90.00
_cell.angle_gamma   90.00
#
_symmetry.space_group_name_H-M   'P 1'
#
loop_
_entity.id
_entity.type
_entity.pdbx_description
1 polymer ?
#
loop_
_entity_poly.entity_id
_entity_poly.type
_entity_poly.pdbx_seq_one_letter_code
_entity_poly.pdbx_strand_id
1 'polypeptide(L)'
;MPSPISSQTVLSSFEACSSDERTLIQLLSVMFAPSSKNVLLNIARRNGNPGPGGRPYTGLVVADSLEKLSHQNLVQLSKDGVRCSPQIMHAATLSAVREGVFEAMAGTVQQEIPMVTDWGSSYYRSSLHALRDVRIGCYKRDAKYALEMVSRYQRQFPYETLRCHPLITACNTPFDTAWFRSLPEPLAFAALKEILAQASVELSPSVAPFELFCEMASGRALTQEIVDLFCKELLLRGRLNEAQQVAREAVSSTELAV
;
A
#
# COMPACT_ATOMS: atom_id res chain seq x y z
N MET A 1 -16.45 27.15 -3.69
CA MET A 1 -15.83 25.85 -3.35
C MET A 1 -14.58 25.72 -4.19
N PRO A 2 -13.38 25.47 -3.62
CA PRO A 2 -12.19 25.28 -4.43
C PRO A 2 -12.36 24.02 -5.29
N SER A 3 -12.11 24.16 -6.59
CA SER A 3 -12.18 23.07 -7.56
C SER A 3 -11.31 21.88 -7.11
N PRO A 4 -11.71 20.63 -7.39
CA PRO A 4 -10.87 19.47 -7.08
C PRO A 4 -9.55 19.60 -7.84
N ILE A 5 -8.45 19.75 -7.10
CA ILE A 5 -7.11 19.77 -7.67
C ILE A 5 -6.87 18.40 -8.31
N SER A 6 -6.47 18.39 -9.59
CA SER A 6 -6.17 17.15 -10.31
C SER A 6 -5.00 16.42 -9.65
N SER A 7 -5.09 15.09 -9.52
CA SER A 7 -4.01 14.25 -8.98
C SER A 7 -2.66 14.51 -9.67
N GLN A 8 -2.69 14.90 -10.96
CA GLN A 8 -1.50 15.22 -11.74
C GLN A 8 -0.82 16.53 -11.27
N THR A 9 -1.60 17.51 -10.82
CA THR A 9 -1.08 18.78 -10.27
C THR A 9 -0.44 18.58 -8.88
N VAL A 10 -0.99 17.67 -8.07
CA VAL A 10 -0.43 17.35 -6.76
C VAL A 10 0.87 16.54 -6.91
N LEU A 11 0.92 15.63 -7.89
CA LEU A 11 2.13 14.88 -8.21
C LEU A 11 3.27 15.78 -8.71
N SER A 12 2.99 16.73 -9.62
CA SER A 12 4.01 17.67 -10.09
C SER A 12 4.52 18.58 -8.96
N SER A 13 3.64 18.96 -8.03
CA SER A 13 4.02 19.72 -6.83
C SER A 13 4.95 18.91 -5.92
N PHE A 14 4.72 17.60 -5.79
CA PHE A 14 5.61 16.70 -5.06
C PHE A 14 6.99 16.59 -5.73
N GLU A 15 7.04 16.46 -7.06
CA GLU A 15 8.30 16.38 -7.81
C GLU A 15 9.13 17.66 -7.65
N ALA A 16 8.49 18.82 -7.60
CA ALA A 16 9.12 20.13 -7.43
C ALA A 16 9.57 20.43 -5.98
N CYS A 17 9.28 19.57 -5.01
CA CYS A 17 9.70 19.77 -3.62
C CYS A 17 11.23 19.79 -3.47
N SER A 18 11.70 20.59 -2.51
CA SER A 18 13.08 20.50 -2.03
C SER A 18 13.35 19.12 -1.39
N SER A 19 14.63 18.77 -1.23
CA SER A 19 15.03 17.50 -0.62
C SER A 19 14.47 17.32 0.81
N ASP A 20 14.43 18.40 1.57
CA ASP A 20 13.98 18.39 2.97
C ASP A 20 12.45 18.21 3.06
N GLU A 21 11.70 18.93 2.21
CA GLU A 21 10.25 18.77 2.06
C GLU A 21 9.89 17.35 1.62
N ARG A 22 10.61 16.83 0.63
CA ARG A 22 10.41 15.46 0.12
C ARG A 22 10.63 14.43 1.22
N THR A 23 11.68 14.60 2.04
CA THR A 23 11.97 13.73 3.18
C THR A 23 10.79 13.67 4.16
N LEU A 24 10.19 14.81 4.52
CA LEU A 24 9.04 14.83 5.42
C LEU A 24 7.81 14.14 4.81
N ILE A 25 7.55 14.33 3.52
CA ILE A 25 6.44 13.68 2.81
C ILE A 25 6.65 12.17 2.73
N GLN A 26 7.87 11.72 2.44
CA GLN A 26 8.26 10.30 2.43
C GLN A 26 8.06 9.67 3.81
N LEU A 27 8.53 10.32 4.89
CA LEU A 27 8.30 9.83 6.26
C LEU A 27 6.81 9.69 6.54
N LEU A 28 6.00 10.69 6.21
CA LEU A 28 4.54 10.63 6.38
C LEU A 28 3.90 9.54 5.51
N SER A 29 4.41 9.26 4.31
CA SER A 29 3.87 8.21 3.44
C SER A 29 4.19 6.81 3.95
N VAL A 30 5.35 6.63 4.58
CA VAL A 30 5.76 5.40 5.28
C VAL A 30 5.00 5.23 6.59
N MET A 31 4.77 6.31 7.35
CA MET A 31 3.98 6.30 8.59
C MET A 31 2.53 5.89 8.34
N PHE A 32 1.96 6.30 7.20
CA PHE A 32 0.61 5.99 6.71
C PHE A 32 -0.55 6.51 7.58
N ALA A 33 -0.53 6.22 8.89
CA ALA A 33 -1.53 6.66 9.85
C ALA A 33 -1.34 8.14 10.25
N PRO A 34 -2.44 8.87 10.49
CA PRO A 34 -2.38 10.19 11.10
C PRO A 34 -1.58 10.15 12.40
N SER A 35 -0.63 11.06 12.55
CA SER A 35 0.28 11.10 13.69
C SER A 35 0.49 12.52 14.21
N SER A 36 0.87 12.65 15.47
CA SER A 36 1.18 13.97 16.03
C SER A 36 2.45 14.58 15.41
N LYS A 37 2.55 15.91 15.41
CA LYS A 37 3.77 16.62 14.98
C LYS A 37 5.01 16.17 15.77
N ASN A 38 4.83 15.79 17.04
CA ASN A 38 5.92 15.31 17.91
C ASN A 38 6.44 13.94 17.47
N VAL A 39 5.55 13.01 17.10
CA VAL A 39 5.94 11.69 16.57
C VAL A 39 6.72 11.87 15.26
N LEU A 40 6.25 12.72 14.35
CA LEU A 40 6.97 13.03 13.12
C LEU A 40 8.35 13.65 13.41
N LEU A 41 8.43 14.60 14.35
CA LEU A 41 9.69 15.23 14.75
C LEU A 41 10.70 14.20 15.29
N ASN A 42 10.25 13.26 16.13
CA ASN A 42 11.10 12.21 16.67
C ASN A 42 11.64 11.29 15.58
N ILE A 43 10.77 10.88 14.64
CA ILE A 43 11.14 10.06 13.49
C ILE A 43 12.14 10.82 12.60
N ALA A 44 11.86 12.08 12.27
CA ALA A 44 12.73 12.90 11.42
C ALA A 44 14.13 13.08 12.03
N ARG A 45 14.22 13.26 13.36
CA ARG A 45 15.51 13.34 14.07
C ARG A 45 16.27 12.02 14.06
N ARG A 46 15.60 10.90 14.30
CA ARG A 46 16.23 9.57 14.33
C ARG A 46 16.66 9.07 12.95
N ASN A 47 15.96 9.48 11.89
CA ASN A 47 16.31 9.11 10.53
C ASN A 47 17.63 9.75 10.06
N GLY A 48 18.20 10.71 10.81
CA GLY A 48 19.54 11.27 10.58
C GLY A 48 19.66 12.23 9.40
N ASN A 49 18.58 12.43 8.62
CA ASN A 49 18.58 13.38 7.52
C ASN A 49 18.59 14.83 8.05
N PRO A 50 19.43 15.71 7.48
CA PRO A 50 19.35 17.12 7.80
C PRO A 50 17.97 17.67 7.38
N GLY A 51 17.49 18.67 8.11
CA GLY A 51 16.34 19.46 7.72
C GLY A 51 16.75 20.67 6.87
N PRO A 52 15.78 21.58 6.60
CA PRO A 52 15.96 22.78 5.79
C PRO A 52 17.28 23.52 6.01
N GLY A 53 18.08 23.60 4.96
CA GLY A 53 19.37 24.31 4.98
C GLY A 53 20.46 23.63 5.82
N GLY A 54 20.41 22.31 5.98
CA GLY A 54 21.40 21.54 6.73
C GLY A 54 21.19 21.54 8.25
N ARG A 55 20.08 22.10 8.74
CA ARG A 55 19.81 22.29 10.17
C ARG A 55 19.08 21.07 10.76
N PRO A 56 19.27 20.76 12.05
CA PRO A 56 18.50 19.70 12.69
C PRO A 56 17.00 20.04 12.73
N TYR A 57 16.15 19.02 12.66
CA TYR A 57 14.71 19.21 12.82
C TYR A 57 14.37 19.73 14.22
N THR A 58 13.65 20.85 14.27
CA THR A 58 13.04 21.41 15.48
C THR A 58 11.52 21.42 15.33
N GLY A 59 10.79 21.59 16.44
CA GLY A 59 9.33 21.67 16.40
C GLY A 59 8.83 22.81 15.50
N LEU A 60 9.52 23.96 15.53
CA LEU A 60 9.21 25.10 14.68
C LEU A 60 9.46 24.79 13.19
N VAL A 61 10.63 24.24 12.87
CA VAL A 61 10.99 23.87 11.47
C VAL A 61 10.00 22.86 10.89
N VAL A 62 9.62 21.84 11.67
CA VAL A 62 8.61 20.86 11.24
C VAL A 62 7.25 21.55 11.07
N ALA A 63 6.82 22.39 12.00
CA ALA A 63 5.53 23.08 11.89
C ALA A 63 5.44 23.96 10.64
N ASP A 64 6.46 24.81 10.39
CA ASP A 64 6.51 25.70 9.24
C ASP A 64 6.52 24.91 7.92
N SER A 65 7.31 23.83 7.86
CA SER A 65 7.37 22.95 6.69
C SER A 65 6.01 22.29 6.43
N LEU A 66 5.33 21.81 7.48
CA LEU A 66 4.02 21.19 7.35
C LEU A 66 2.94 22.16 6.89
N GLU A 67 2.97 23.41 7.36
CA GLU A 67 2.04 24.45 6.90
C GLU A 67 2.25 24.75 5.41
N LYS A 68 3.50 24.94 4.99
CA LYS A 68 3.84 25.13 3.56
C LYS A 68 3.37 23.95 2.70
N LEU A 69 3.65 22.72 3.13
CA LEU A 69 3.24 21.50 2.42
C LEU A 69 1.71 21.33 2.40
N SER A 70 1.02 21.77 3.45
CA SER A 70 -0.44 21.78 3.52
C SER A 70 -1.04 22.77 2.52
N HIS A 71 -0.45 23.96 2.34
CA HIS A 71 -0.89 24.92 1.33
C HIS A 71 -0.75 24.38 -0.11
N GLN A 72 0.17 23.44 -0.32
CA GLN A 72 0.37 22.74 -1.60
C GLN A 72 -0.48 21.47 -1.74
N ASN A 73 -1.32 21.14 -0.75
CA ASN A 73 -2.14 19.92 -0.70
C ASN A 73 -1.33 18.59 -0.71
N LEU A 74 -0.05 18.65 -0.34
CA LEU A 74 0.83 17.48 -0.23
C LEU A 74 0.68 16.78 1.12
N VAL A 75 0.28 17.53 2.15
CA VAL A 75 0.04 17.06 3.50
C VAL A 75 -1.34 17.50 3.96
N GLN A 76 -1.99 16.67 4.77
CA GLN A 76 -3.27 16.98 5.40
C GLN A 76 -3.06 17.17 6.90
N LEU A 77 -3.50 18.32 7.40
CA LEU A 77 -3.51 18.67 8.82
C LEU A 77 -4.96 18.53 9.33
N SER A 78 -5.20 17.58 10.23
CA SER A 78 -6.52 17.37 10.85
C SER A 78 -6.40 17.29 12.38
N LYS A 79 -7.55 17.19 13.05
CA LYS A 79 -7.60 16.94 14.50
C LYS A 79 -6.95 15.61 14.89
N ASP A 80 -6.98 14.62 13.99
CA ASP A 80 -6.40 13.29 14.20
C ASP A 80 -4.88 13.28 13.98
N GLY A 81 -4.33 14.37 13.46
CA GLY A 81 -2.90 14.57 13.27
C GLY A 81 -2.52 14.96 11.85
N VAL A 82 -1.27 14.70 11.52
CA VAL A 82 -0.62 15.00 10.24
C VAL A 82 -0.54 13.72 9.43
N ARG A 83 -0.90 13.79 8.14
CA ARG A 83 -0.72 12.66 7.20
C ARG A 83 -0.34 13.12 5.81
N CYS A 84 0.34 12.24 5.07
CA CYS A 84 0.60 12.43 3.64
C CYS A 84 -0.73 12.46 2.87
N SER A 85 -0.84 13.31 1.84
CA SER A 85 -2.00 13.31 0.96
C SER A 85 -2.13 11.94 0.27
N PRO A 86 -3.32 11.28 0.30
CA PRO A 86 -3.51 9.98 -0.33
C PRO A 86 -3.16 9.95 -1.83
N GLN A 87 -3.27 11.10 -2.51
CA GLN A 87 -3.01 11.23 -3.95
C GLN A 87 -1.53 11.04 -4.32
N ILE A 88 -0.60 11.37 -3.41
CA ILE A 88 0.85 11.25 -3.66
C ILE A 88 1.50 10.17 -2.81
N MET A 89 0.76 9.57 -1.88
CA MET A 89 1.33 8.67 -0.88
C MET A 89 2.10 7.51 -1.51
N HIS A 90 1.54 6.88 -2.54
CA HIS A 90 2.23 5.80 -3.28
C HIS A 90 3.51 6.32 -3.95
N ALA A 91 3.42 7.43 -4.69
CA ALA A 91 4.56 8.04 -5.37
C ALA A 91 5.68 8.46 -4.39
N ALA A 92 5.30 9.01 -3.23
CA ALA A 92 6.24 9.39 -2.17
C ALA A 92 6.94 8.16 -1.58
N THR A 93 6.20 7.08 -1.30
CA THR A 93 6.83 5.82 -0.83
C THR A 93 7.75 5.23 -1.89
N LEU A 94 7.36 5.22 -3.17
CA LEU A 94 8.25 4.78 -4.25
C LEU A 94 9.49 5.65 -4.41
N SER A 95 9.38 6.97 -4.18
CA SER A 95 10.55 7.87 -4.17
C SER A 95 11.54 7.44 -3.10
N ALA A 96 11.07 7.16 -1.88
CA ALA A 96 11.93 6.67 -0.79
C ALA A 96 12.60 5.33 -1.12
N VAL A 97 11.89 4.43 -1.82
CA VAL A 97 12.45 3.15 -2.28
C VAL A 97 13.54 3.39 -3.32
N ARG A 98 13.29 4.22 -4.34
CA ARG A 98 14.27 4.56 -5.38
C ARG A 98 15.52 5.24 -4.83
N GLU A 99 15.36 6.07 -3.81
CA GLU A 99 16.44 6.78 -3.12
C GLU A 99 17.20 5.88 -2.13
N GLY A 100 16.75 4.64 -1.89
CA GLY A 100 17.41 3.70 -0.99
C GLY A 100 17.24 4.03 0.51
N VAL A 101 16.37 4.98 0.86
CA VAL A 101 16.15 5.43 2.25
C VAL A 101 14.94 4.78 2.92
N PHE A 102 14.09 4.09 2.15
CA PHE A 102 12.84 3.51 2.63
C PHE A 102 13.00 2.55 3.81
N GLU A 103 13.98 1.65 3.79
CA GLU A 103 14.14 0.67 4.87
C GLU A 103 14.52 1.30 6.21
N ALA A 104 15.42 2.29 6.18
CA ALA A 104 15.81 3.07 7.36
C ALA A 104 14.62 3.87 7.92
N MET A 105 13.82 4.49 7.03
CA MET A 105 12.59 5.18 7.42
C MET A 105 11.59 4.22 8.06
N ALA A 106 11.33 3.07 7.43
CA ALA A 106 10.40 2.05 7.93
C ALA A 106 10.82 1.53 9.30
N GLY A 107 12.12 1.26 9.49
CA GLY A 107 12.67 0.85 10.79
C GLY A 107 12.45 1.90 11.87
N THR A 108 12.74 3.17 11.56
CA THR A 108 12.54 4.29 12.50
C THR A 108 11.06 4.47 12.87
N VAL A 109 10.16 4.37 11.88
CA VAL A 109 8.70 4.45 12.08
C VAL A 109 8.21 3.32 12.98
N GLN A 110 8.68 2.09 12.77
CA GLN A 110 8.28 0.93 13.58
C GLN A 110 8.84 1.00 15.00
N GLN A 111 10.00 1.65 15.21
CA GLN A 111 10.54 1.90 16.54
C GLN A 111 9.77 2.98 17.31
N GLU A 112 9.35 4.06 16.63
CA GLU A 112 8.61 5.15 17.27
C GLU A 112 7.13 4.80 17.49
N ILE A 113 6.54 4.03 16.57
CA ILE A 113 5.15 3.59 16.63
C ILE A 113 5.12 2.06 16.60
N PRO A 114 5.61 1.41 17.67
CA PRO A 114 5.70 -0.04 17.73
C PRO A 114 4.33 -0.67 17.92
N MET A 115 4.25 -1.95 17.57
CA MET A 115 3.21 -2.81 18.09
C MET A 115 3.32 -2.86 19.61
N VAL A 116 2.19 -2.73 20.32
CA VAL A 116 2.18 -2.83 21.78
C VAL A 116 2.39 -4.28 22.13
N THR A 117 3.37 -4.56 22.99
CA THR A 117 3.59 -5.89 23.56
C THR A 117 3.29 -5.82 25.05
N ASP A 118 2.28 -6.56 25.48
CA ASP A 118 1.85 -6.59 26.87
C ASP A 118 1.38 -8.00 27.25
N TRP A 119 1.81 -8.48 28.43
CA TRP A 119 1.47 -9.80 29.01
C TRP A 119 1.49 -10.98 28.02
N GLY A 120 2.51 -11.05 27.15
CA GLY A 120 2.68 -12.16 26.20
C GLY A 120 1.80 -12.07 24.93
N SER A 121 1.08 -10.96 24.76
CA SER A 121 0.34 -10.65 23.54
C SER A 121 0.94 -9.42 22.85
N SER A 122 0.78 -9.33 21.52
CA SER A 122 1.14 -8.14 20.78
C SER A 122 0.00 -7.68 19.88
N TYR A 123 -0.29 -6.38 19.89
CA TYR A 123 -1.42 -5.80 19.17
C TYR A 123 -1.14 -4.38 18.68
N TYR A 124 -1.84 -3.98 17.61
CA TYR A 124 -1.81 -2.61 17.10
C TYR A 124 -2.83 -1.74 17.82
N ARG A 125 -2.50 -0.47 18.07
CA ARG A 125 -3.46 0.49 18.67
C ARG A 125 -4.59 0.89 17.71
N SER A 126 -4.39 0.73 16.40
CA SER A 126 -5.37 1.07 15.37
C SER A 126 -5.16 0.22 14.12
N SER A 127 -6.22 0.05 13.32
CA SER A 127 -6.14 -0.64 12.04
C SER A 127 -5.17 0.05 11.07
N LEU A 128 -5.07 1.38 11.10
CA LEU A 128 -4.12 2.12 10.27
C LEU A 128 -2.66 1.80 10.61
N HIS A 129 -2.32 1.56 11.88
CA HIS A 129 -0.97 1.10 12.24
C HIS A 129 -0.68 -0.33 11.77
N ALA A 130 -1.70 -1.21 11.79
CA ALA A 130 -1.56 -2.56 11.24
C ALA A 130 -1.40 -2.53 9.71
N LEU A 131 -2.21 -1.71 9.03
CA LEU A 131 -2.16 -1.54 7.58
C LEU A 131 -0.83 -0.91 7.12
N ARG A 132 -0.26 0.00 7.92
CA ARG A 132 1.10 0.51 7.70
C ARG A 132 2.11 -0.63 7.56
N ASP A 133 2.09 -1.62 8.46
CA ASP A 133 3.06 -2.71 8.43
C ASP A 133 2.82 -3.69 7.27
N VAL A 134 1.55 -3.91 6.88
CA VAL A 134 1.23 -4.60 5.61
C VAL A 134 1.85 -3.86 4.42
N ARG A 135 1.65 -2.53 4.34
CA ARG A 135 2.24 -1.69 3.29
C ARG A 135 3.76 -1.78 3.31
N ILE A 136 4.40 -1.67 4.48
CA ILE A 136 5.85 -1.79 4.62
C ILE A 136 6.33 -3.11 4.03
N GLY A 137 5.69 -4.24 4.35
CA GLY A 137 6.03 -5.54 3.77
C GLY A 137 5.93 -5.57 2.24
N CYS A 138 4.89 -4.96 1.68
CA CYS A 138 4.71 -4.87 0.23
C CYS A 138 5.84 -4.06 -0.44
N TYR A 139 6.16 -2.87 0.07
CA TYR A 139 7.25 -2.05 -0.50
C TYR A 139 8.64 -2.62 -0.26
N LYS A 140 8.87 -3.37 0.83
CA LYS A 140 10.10 -4.15 1.05
C LYS A 140 10.22 -5.36 0.13
N ARG A 141 9.13 -5.74 -0.56
CA ARG A 141 9.04 -7.00 -1.32
C ARG A 141 9.32 -8.23 -0.45
N ASP A 142 8.98 -8.16 0.83
CA ASP A 142 9.07 -9.29 1.76
C ASP A 142 7.70 -9.96 1.87
N ALA A 143 7.47 -10.96 1.03
CA ALA A 143 6.19 -11.66 0.99
C ALA A 143 5.86 -12.38 2.30
N LYS A 144 6.85 -12.93 3.00
CA LYS A 144 6.64 -13.63 4.27
C LYS A 144 6.14 -12.65 5.32
N TYR A 145 6.85 -11.53 5.48
CA TYR A 145 6.46 -10.50 6.42
C TYR A 145 5.12 -9.86 6.05
N ALA A 146 4.90 -9.51 4.78
CA ALA A 146 3.65 -8.89 4.33
C ALA A 146 2.43 -9.78 4.62
N LEU A 147 2.51 -11.07 4.26
CA LEU A 147 1.40 -12.02 4.48
C LEU A 147 1.19 -12.33 5.97
N GLU A 148 2.25 -12.35 6.78
CA GLU A 148 2.12 -12.43 8.24
C GLU A 148 1.37 -11.21 8.80
N MET A 149 1.72 -10.00 8.34
CA MET A 149 1.04 -8.78 8.77
C MET A 149 -0.42 -8.73 8.29
N VAL A 150 -0.73 -9.27 7.10
CA VAL A 150 -2.12 -9.44 6.63
C VAL A 150 -2.89 -10.35 7.58
N SER A 151 -2.36 -11.53 7.92
CA SER A 151 -3.02 -12.45 8.83
C SER A 151 -3.29 -11.83 10.21
N ARG A 152 -2.32 -11.07 10.74
CA ARG A 152 -2.49 -10.32 12.00
C ARG A 152 -3.56 -9.23 11.88
N TYR A 153 -3.53 -8.45 10.79
CA TYR A 153 -4.54 -7.41 10.52
C TYR A 153 -5.95 -8.02 10.52
N GLN A 154 -6.16 -9.12 9.79
CA GLN A 154 -7.44 -9.78 9.68
C GLN A 154 -7.95 -10.31 11.02
N ARG A 155 -7.05 -10.88 11.84
CA ARG A 155 -7.38 -11.40 13.17
C ARG A 155 -7.78 -10.28 14.14
N GLN A 156 -7.07 -9.15 14.10
CA GLN A 156 -7.27 -8.07 15.05
C GLN A 156 -8.40 -7.11 14.63
N PHE A 157 -8.56 -6.89 13.32
CA PHE A 157 -9.50 -5.93 12.72
C PHE A 157 -10.42 -6.63 11.69
N PRO A 158 -11.24 -7.61 12.12
CA PRO A 158 -12.06 -8.38 11.20
C PRO A 158 -13.14 -7.53 10.52
N TYR A 159 -13.71 -6.54 11.23
CA TYR A 159 -14.72 -5.65 10.64
C TYR A 159 -14.14 -4.73 9.57
N GLU A 160 -12.94 -4.19 9.79
CA GLU A 160 -12.24 -3.38 8.79
C GLU A 160 -11.86 -4.23 7.58
N THR A 161 -11.43 -5.47 7.80
CA THR A 161 -11.12 -6.44 6.73
C THR A 161 -12.35 -6.72 5.86
N LEU A 162 -13.52 -6.91 6.47
CA LEU A 162 -14.78 -7.12 5.74
C LEU A 162 -15.18 -5.90 4.90
N ARG A 163 -14.79 -4.69 5.31
CA ARG A 163 -15.06 -3.46 4.55
C ARG A 163 -14.09 -3.28 3.40
N CYS A 164 -12.81 -3.54 3.63
CA CYS A 164 -11.78 -3.50 2.60
C CYS A 164 -10.58 -4.33 3.04
N HIS A 165 -10.23 -5.33 2.23
CA HIS A 165 -9.09 -6.19 2.52
C HIS A 165 -7.78 -5.37 2.55
N PRO A 166 -6.85 -5.60 3.50
CA PRO A 166 -5.64 -4.76 3.64
C PRO A 166 -4.74 -4.78 2.39
N LEU A 167 -4.69 -5.89 1.64
CA LEU A 167 -3.92 -5.97 0.38
C LEU A 167 -4.49 -5.07 -0.72
N ILE A 168 -5.81 -4.85 -0.73
CA ILE A 168 -6.42 -3.90 -1.67
C ILE A 168 -5.93 -2.50 -1.36
N THR A 169 -5.98 -2.08 -0.10
CA THR A 169 -5.52 -0.73 0.26
C THR A 169 -4.01 -0.57 0.04
N ALA A 170 -3.23 -1.63 0.28
CA ALA A 170 -1.78 -1.60 0.11
C ALA A 170 -1.33 -1.57 -1.36
N CYS A 171 -2.05 -2.26 -2.25
CA CYS A 171 -1.60 -2.50 -3.62
C CYS A 171 -2.49 -1.88 -4.72
N ASN A 172 -3.65 -1.31 -4.38
CA ASN A 172 -4.64 -0.80 -5.34
C ASN A 172 -5.05 0.66 -5.08
N THR A 173 -4.25 1.43 -4.32
CA THR A 173 -4.56 2.84 -3.99
C THR A 173 -3.37 3.79 -4.26
N PRO A 174 -3.07 4.13 -5.53
CA PRO A 174 -3.63 3.58 -6.76
C PRO A 174 -2.97 2.24 -7.17
N PHE A 175 -3.51 1.60 -8.21
CA PHE A 175 -2.85 0.48 -8.87
C PHE A 175 -1.70 0.97 -9.77
N ASP A 176 -0.48 0.52 -9.50
CA ASP A 176 0.69 0.78 -10.34
C ASP A 176 1.20 -0.55 -10.91
N THR A 177 0.92 -0.80 -12.19
CA THR A 177 1.31 -2.04 -12.88
C THR A 177 2.81 -2.30 -12.84
N ALA A 178 3.65 -1.26 -12.97
CA ALA A 178 5.10 -1.41 -13.02
C ALA A 178 5.67 -1.80 -11.65
N TRP A 179 5.20 -1.14 -10.59
CA TRP A 179 5.56 -1.52 -9.23
C TRP A 179 4.98 -2.90 -8.87
N PHE A 180 3.73 -3.18 -9.24
CA PHE A 180 3.06 -4.45 -8.91
C PHE A 180 3.80 -5.66 -9.50
N ARG A 181 4.27 -5.55 -10.76
CA ARG A 181 5.12 -6.59 -11.40
C ARG A 181 6.41 -6.89 -10.63
N SER A 182 6.86 -5.96 -9.78
CA SER A 182 8.06 -6.14 -8.98
C SER A 182 7.82 -6.87 -7.65
N LEU A 183 6.56 -7.14 -7.29
CA LEU A 183 6.22 -7.88 -6.08
C LEU A 183 6.58 -9.36 -6.22
N PRO A 184 7.00 -10.03 -5.13
CA PRO A 184 7.18 -11.48 -5.16
C PRO A 184 5.84 -12.17 -5.45
N GLU A 185 5.92 -13.24 -6.23
CA GLU A 185 4.75 -13.94 -6.76
C GLU A 185 3.68 -14.32 -5.72
N PRO A 186 4.01 -14.89 -4.54
CA PRO A 186 2.98 -15.23 -3.54
C PRO A 186 2.17 -14.01 -3.07
N LEU A 187 2.85 -12.86 -2.94
CA LEU A 187 2.21 -11.62 -2.52
C LEU A 187 1.39 -11.00 -3.67
N ALA A 188 1.91 -11.05 -4.90
CA ALA A 188 1.22 -10.57 -6.08
C ALA A 188 -0.09 -11.36 -6.32
N PHE A 189 -0.07 -12.70 -6.26
CA PHE A 189 -1.29 -13.50 -6.38
C PHE A 189 -2.30 -13.22 -5.26
N ALA A 190 -1.83 -13.16 -4.01
CA ALA A 190 -2.70 -12.83 -2.88
C ALA A 190 -3.38 -11.46 -3.05
N ALA A 191 -2.64 -10.45 -3.52
CA ALA A 191 -3.21 -9.13 -3.76
C ALA A 191 -4.18 -9.12 -4.95
N LEU A 192 -3.83 -9.76 -6.09
CA LEU A 192 -4.70 -9.82 -7.27
C LEU A 192 -6.03 -10.52 -6.97
N LYS A 193 -6.00 -11.61 -6.20
CA LYS A 193 -7.21 -12.32 -5.76
C LYS A 193 -8.19 -11.37 -5.08
N GLU A 194 -7.72 -10.59 -4.11
CA GLU A 194 -8.55 -9.67 -3.34
C GLU A 194 -9.01 -8.46 -4.18
N ILE A 195 -8.13 -7.92 -5.03
CA ILE A 195 -8.44 -6.79 -5.92
C ILE A 195 -9.53 -7.18 -6.94
N LEU A 196 -9.38 -8.32 -7.61
CA LEU A 196 -10.36 -8.80 -8.59
C LEU A 196 -11.69 -9.18 -7.93
N ALA A 197 -11.63 -9.83 -6.76
CA ALA A 197 -12.84 -10.14 -5.99
C ALA A 197 -13.63 -8.88 -5.62
N GLN A 198 -12.96 -7.82 -5.16
CA GLN A 198 -13.63 -6.55 -4.87
C GLN A 198 -14.16 -5.87 -6.14
N ALA A 199 -13.36 -5.80 -7.19
CA ALA A 199 -13.78 -5.18 -8.45
C ALA A 199 -15.02 -5.86 -9.05
N SER A 200 -15.09 -7.19 -8.95
CA SER A 200 -16.28 -7.99 -9.29
C SER A 200 -17.53 -7.59 -8.47
N VAL A 201 -17.39 -7.31 -7.17
CA VAL A 201 -18.51 -6.92 -6.29
C VAL A 201 -18.96 -5.48 -6.56
N GLU A 202 -18.01 -4.58 -6.77
CA GLU A 202 -18.27 -3.15 -7.00
C GLU A 202 -18.60 -2.82 -8.47
N LEU A 203 -18.48 -3.80 -9.36
CA LEU A 203 -18.58 -3.63 -10.82
C LEU A 203 -17.66 -2.53 -11.34
N SER A 204 -16.45 -2.44 -10.76
CA SER A 204 -15.47 -1.44 -11.12
C SER A 204 -14.48 -1.96 -12.18
N PRO A 205 -13.97 -1.10 -13.08
CA PRO A 205 -13.00 -1.53 -14.08
C PRO A 205 -11.70 -2.05 -13.43
N SER A 206 -11.33 -3.29 -13.73
CA SER A 206 -10.10 -3.93 -13.24
C SER A 206 -9.24 -4.48 -14.39
N VAL A 207 -9.14 -3.74 -15.51
CA VAL A 207 -8.39 -4.19 -16.71
C VAL A 207 -6.94 -4.53 -16.38
N ALA A 208 -6.17 -3.59 -15.81
CA ALA A 208 -4.76 -3.82 -15.51
C ALA A 208 -4.51 -4.94 -14.47
N PRO A 209 -5.23 -5.01 -13.33
CA PRO A 209 -5.13 -6.17 -12.44
C PRO A 209 -5.43 -7.50 -13.13
N PHE A 210 -6.45 -7.55 -13.99
CA PHE A 210 -6.85 -8.76 -14.69
C PHE A 210 -5.83 -9.19 -15.75
N GLU A 211 -5.24 -8.26 -16.50
CA GLU A 211 -4.16 -8.54 -17.43
C GLU A 211 -2.94 -9.15 -16.73
N LEU A 212 -2.52 -8.58 -15.60
CA LEU A 212 -1.44 -9.14 -14.78
C LEU A 212 -1.78 -10.52 -14.24
N PHE A 213 -3.03 -10.74 -13.83
CA PHE A 213 -3.48 -12.05 -13.40
C PHE A 213 -3.39 -13.08 -14.54
N CYS A 214 -3.81 -12.74 -15.76
CA CYS A 214 -3.66 -13.61 -16.93
C CYS A 214 -2.19 -13.90 -17.25
N GLU A 215 -1.31 -12.88 -17.21
CA GLU A 215 0.15 -13.06 -17.39
C GLU A 215 0.72 -14.07 -16.38
N MET A 216 0.35 -13.93 -15.10
CA MET A 216 0.82 -14.80 -14.03
C MET A 216 0.20 -16.21 -14.08
N ALA A 217 -1.04 -16.35 -14.56
CA ALA A 217 -1.71 -17.63 -14.67
C ALA A 217 -1.28 -18.45 -15.91
N SER A 218 -0.71 -17.79 -16.91
CA SER A 218 -0.34 -18.42 -18.19
C SER A 218 0.73 -19.51 -18.03
N GLY A 219 0.43 -20.71 -18.54
CA GLY A 219 1.37 -21.83 -18.59
C GLY A 219 1.63 -22.52 -17.25
N ARG A 220 0.70 -22.39 -16.28
CA ARG A 220 0.87 -22.92 -14.92
C ARG A 220 -0.29 -23.80 -14.49
N ALA A 221 0.00 -24.76 -13.61
CA ALA A 221 -1.03 -25.46 -12.87
C ALA A 221 -1.63 -24.49 -11.83
N LEU A 222 -2.90 -24.15 -12.00
CA LEU A 222 -3.62 -23.26 -11.10
C LEU A 222 -4.34 -24.08 -10.04
N THR A 223 -4.45 -23.55 -8.83
CA THR A 223 -5.33 -24.15 -7.81
C THR A 223 -6.80 -23.96 -8.24
N GLN A 224 -7.69 -24.83 -7.78
CA GLN A 224 -9.12 -24.71 -8.09
C GLN A 224 -9.68 -23.32 -7.74
N GLU A 225 -9.25 -22.74 -6.62
CA GLU A 225 -9.64 -21.39 -6.22
C GLU A 225 -9.25 -20.32 -7.25
N ILE A 226 -8.06 -20.43 -7.84
CA ILE A 226 -7.58 -19.50 -8.87
C ILE A 226 -8.34 -19.72 -10.19
N VAL A 227 -8.64 -20.98 -10.54
CA VAL A 227 -9.46 -21.33 -11.70
C VAL A 227 -10.86 -20.72 -11.57
N ASP A 228 -11.50 -20.86 -10.41
CA ASP A 228 -12.84 -20.33 -10.16
C ASP A 228 -12.87 -18.81 -10.28
N LEU A 229 -11.88 -18.11 -9.72
CA LEU A 229 -11.72 -16.67 -9.87
C LEU A 229 -11.52 -16.28 -11.34
N PHE A 230 -10.69 -17.01 -12.08
CA PHE A 230 -10.42 -16.73 -13.49
C PHE A 230 -11.69 -16.88 -14.34
N CYS A 231 -12.40 -17.99 -14.17
CA CYS A 231 -13.68 -18.24 -14.83
C CYS A 231 -14.69 -17.12 -14.51
N LYS A 232 -14.82 -16.73 -13.23
CA LYS A 232 -15.71 -15.64 -12.82
C LYS A 232 -15.37 -14.32 -13.53
N GLU A 233 -14.09 -13.93 -13.57
CA GLU A 233 -13.66 -12.70 -14.25
C GLU A 233 -13.92 -12.76 -15.77
N LEU A 234 -13.66 -13.90 -16.41
CA LEU A 234 -13.95 -14.10 -17.84
C LEU A 234 -15.45 -13.99 -18.14
N LEU A 235 -16.29 -14.60 -17.30
CA LEU A 235 -17.75 -14.52 -17.42
C LEU A 235 -18.25 -13.08 -17.27
N LEU A 236 -17.79 -12.36 -16.25
CA LEU A 236 -18.16 -10.94 -16.02
C LEU A 236 -17.72 -10.02 -17.17
N ARG A 237 -16.70 -10.42 -17.93
CA ARG A 237 -16.20 -9.71 -19.12
C ARG A 237 -16.81 -10.19 -20.43
N GLY A 238 -17.76 -11.13 -20.39
CA GLY A 238 -18.41 -11.69 -21.59
C GLY A 238 -17.52 -12.65 -22.40
N ARG A 239 -16.38 -13.09 -21.86
CA ARG A 239 -15.42 -13.99 -22.53
C ARG A 239 -15.78 -15.46 -22.29
N LEU A 240 -16.99 -15.85 -22.71
CA LEU A 240 -17.60 -17.15 -22.38
C LEU A 240 -16.79 -18.37 -22.89
N ASN A 241 -16.28 -18.29 -24.12
CA ASN A 241 -15.50 -19.38 -24.72
C ASN A 241 -14.21 -19.65 -23.94
N GLU A 242 -13.56 -18.57 -23.48
CA GLU A 242 -12.33 -18.68 -22.70
C GLU A 242 -12.60 -19.22 -21.30
N ALA A 243 -13.69 -18.80 -20.66
CA ALA A 243 -14.11 -19.36 -19.37
C ALA A 243 -14.35 -20.88 -19.48
N GLN A 244 -15.01 -21.32 -20.56
CA GLN A 244 -15.22 -22.74 -20.82
C GLN A 244 -13.91 -23.50 -21.02
N GLN A 245 -12.95 -22.91 -21.74
CA GLN A 245 -11.65 -23.53 -21.98
C GLN A 245 -10.86 -23.71 -20.69
N VAL A 246 -10.75 -22.66 -19.87
CA VAL A 246 -10.06 -22.70 -18.58
C VAL A 246 -10.67 -23.75 -17.65
N ALA A 247 -12.00 -23.83 -17.58
CA ALA A 247 -12.69 -24.83 -16.77
C ALA A 247 -12.39 -26.28 -17.22
N ARG A 248 -12.32 -26.54 -18.53
CA ARG A 248 -12.01 -27.88 -19.07
C ARG A 248 -10.56 -28.29 -18.80
N GLU A 249 -9.62 -27.38 -18.99
CA GLU A 249 -8.19 -27.63 -18.75
C GLU A 249 -7.91 -27.94 -17.27
N ALA A 250 -8.62 -27.27 -16.35
CA ALA A 250 -8.53 -27.54 -14.92
C ALA A 250 -9.05 -28.94 -14.54
N VAL A 251 -10.20 -29.36 -15.10
CA VAL A 251 -10.76 -30.71 -14.86
C VAL A 251 -9.81 -31.79 -15.38
N SER A 252 -9.29 -31.63 -16.60
CA SER A 252 -8.34 -32.58 -17.19
C SER A 252 -7.04 -32.69 -16.38
N SER A 253 -6.58 -31.60 -15.76
CA SER A 253 -5.38 -31.61 -14.92
C SER A 253 -5.61 -32.30 -13.57
N THR A 254 -6.85 -32.24 -13.05
CA THR A 254 -7.22 -32.88 -11.78
C THR A 254 -7.38 -34.39 -11.95
N GLU A 255 -7.92 -34.84 -13.09
CA GLU A 255 -8.07 -36.27 -13.41
C GLU A 255 -6.73 -36.99 -13.64
N LEU A 256 -5.68 -36.27 -14.05
CA LEU A 256 -4.33 -36.81 -14.26
C LEU A 256 -3.49 -36.90 -12.98
N ALA A 257 -3.94 -36.29 -11.88
CA ALA A 257 -3.24 -36.25 -10.59
C ALA A 257 -3.75 -37.30 -9.59
N VAL A 258 -4.74 -38.12 -9.98
CA VAL A 258 -5.33 -39.23 -9.21
C VAL A 258 -4.79 -40.56 -9.77
#